data_AF-A0A7T0FZ57-F1
#
_entry.id   AF-A0A7T0FZ57-F1
#
_cell.length_a   1.000
_cell.length_b   1.000
_cell.length_c   1.000
_cell.angle_alpha   90.00
_cell.angle_beta   90.00
_cell.angle_gamma   90.00
#
_symmetry.space_group_name_H-M   'P 1'
#
loop_
_entity.id
_entity.type
_entity.pdbx_description
1 polymer ?
#
loop_
_entity_poly.entity_id
_entity_poly.type
_entity_poly.pdbx_seq_one_letter_code
_entity_poly.pdbx_strand_id
1 'polypeptide(L)'
;MSVQFSHLDTRETETTESFFFQNLMGTRLSEDVPSNEGYDPILEESRSEEWLSEHWRQLRENDMQYEEDVNQYLILTLAELANPNCLARVNECMVSLDSDVGQQAVGEQESTRRYQLYKINADFLLLYLGLLGSGPRTQGDAYFDKGQCYYFSAATNLKGMKGGRSALSDVLEKLSTRFSRYVNILRLMKNRSENYFSFYSRISQDKLDRLGADLTRQLHGPGKA
;
A
#
# COMPACT_ATOMS: atom_id res chain seq x y z
N MET A 1 7.66 10.21 -13.82
CA MET A 1 7.78 11.66 -13.52
C MET A 1 6.93 11.90 -12.29
N SER A 2 7.48 12.54 -11.26
CA SER A 2 6.74 12.87 -10.04
C SER A 2 5.63 13.87 -10.38
N VAL A 3 4.46 13.68 -9.79
CA VAL A 3 3.34 14.61 -9.97
C VAL A 3 3.45 15.68 -8.91
N GLN A 4 3.48 16.95 -9.32
CA GLN A 4 3.50 18.11 -8.42
C GLN A 4 2.09 18.65 -8.23
N PHE A 5 1.78 19.09 -7.02
CA PHE A 5 0.52 19.75 -6.70
C PHE A 5 0.75 20.84 -5.66
N SER A 6 -0.13 21.83 -5.62
CA SER A 6 -0.06 22.92 -4.65
C SER A 6 -1.24 22.84 -3.70
N HIS A 7 -0.95 22.94 -2.42
CA HIS A 7 -1.96 23.02 -1.36
C HIS A 7 -2.76 24.33 -1.51
N LEU A 8 -4.09 24.25 -1.48
CA LEU A 8 -4.96 25.42 -1.74
C LEU A 8 -4.91 26.46 -0.62
N ASP A 9 -4.66 26.01 0.60
CA ASP A 9 -4.62 26.78 1.84
C ASP A 9 -3.21 27.35 2.13
N THR A 10 -2.17 26.51 2.03
CA THR A 10 -0.79 26.94 2.33
C THR A 10 -0.05 27.48 1.11
N ARG A 11 -0.52 27.18 -0.11
CA ARG A 11 0.17 27.45 -1.40
C ARG A 11 1.54 26.79 -1.53
N GLU A 12 1.87 25.86 -0.65
CA GLU A 12 3.08 25.08 -0.73
C GLU A 12 2.95 24.05 -1.85
N THR A 13 4.03 23.86 -2.61
CA THR A 13 4.08 22.87 -3.70
C THR A 13 4.80 21.63 -3.20
N GLU A 14 4.15 20.48 -3.32
CA GLU A 14 4.70 19.19 -2.96
C GLU A 14 4.66 18.22 -4.15
N THR A 15 5.46 17.16 -4.06
CA THR A 15 5.37 15.99 -4.96
C THR A 15 4.50 14.92 -4.33
N THR A 16 3.91 14.04 -5.14
CA THR A 16 3.22 12.84 -4.66
C THR A 16 4.10 12.01 -3.71
N GLU A 17 5.38 11.86 -4.04
CA GLU A 17 6.36 11.11 -3.27
C GLU A 17 6.63 11.75 -1.90
N SER A 18 6.86 13.07 -1.86
CA SER A 18 7.08 13.80 -0.60
C SER A 18 5.83 13.79 0.29
N PHE A 19 4.64 13.94 -0.32
CA PHE A 19 3.38 13.87 0.40
C PHE A 19 3.16 12.50 1.04
N PHE A 20 3.30 11.42 0.28
CA PHE A 20 3.14 10.07 0.82
C PHE A 20 4.24 9.71 1.83
N PHE A 21 5.47 10.17 1.63
CA PHE A 21 6.54 10.00 2.61
C PHE A 21 6.17 10.64 3.96
N GLN A 22 5.79 11.91 3.98
CA GLN A 22 5.43 12.60 5.21
C GLN A 22 4.24 11.94 5.92
N ASN A 23 3.20 11.57 5.18
CA ASN A 23 1.99 10.94 5.76
C ASN A 23 2.29 9.53 6.28
N LEU A 24 3.04 8.72 5.52
CA LEU A 24 3.39 7.36 5.92
C LEU A 24 4.31 7.40 7.16
N MET A 25 5.36 8.22 7.12
CA MET A 25 6.31 8.34 8.24
C MET A 25 5.64 8.96 9.46
N GLY A 26 4.84 10.02 9.30
CA GLY A 26 4.08 10.62 10.39
C GLY A 26 3.09 9.66 11.05
N THR A 27 2.45 8.79 10.26
CA THR A 27 1.58 7.71 10.80
C THR A 27 2.39 6.68 11.57
N ARG A 28 3.55 6.24 11.03
CA ARG A 28 4.42 5.28 11.71
C ARG A 28 5.02 5.84 13.01
N LEU A 29 5.20 7.16 13.11
CA LEU A 29 5.83 7.83 14.26
C LEU A 29 4.84 8.30 15.34
N SER A 30 3.57 8.58 14.98
CA SER A 30 2.57 9.20 15.88
C SER A 30 1.75 8.22 16.73
N GLU A 31 1.92 6.91 16.57
CA GLU A 31 1.47 5.96 17.59
C GLU A 31 2.56 5.92 18.67
N ASP A 32 2.29 6.47 19.85
CA ASP A 32 3.02 6.14 21.10
C ASP A 32 2.68 4.70 21.56
N VAL A 33 2.46 3.81 20.60
CA VAL A 33 2.05 2.40 20.73
C VAL A 33 3.09 1.58 19.96
N PRO A 34 3.82 0.68 20.64
CA PRO A 34 5.05 0.08 20.14
C PRO A 34 4.77 -0.95 19.04
N SER A 35 5.50 -0.86 17.94
CA SER A 35 5.42 -1.81 16.80
C SER A 35 6.46 -2.93 16.87
N ASN A 36 6.78 -3.37 18.10
CA ASN A 36 7.71 -4.44 18.48
C ASN A 36 9.18 -4.01 18.53
N GLU A 37 9.82 -4.37 19.64
CA GLU A 37 11.24 -4.28 19.89
C GLU A 37 11.75 -5.72 20.14
N GLY A 38 12.59 -6.27 19.23
CA GLY A 38 13.34 -7.55 19.47
C GLY A 38 13.67 -8.48 18.27
N TYR A 39 13.25 -8.19 17.02
CA TYR A 39 13.29 -9.21 15.96
C TYR A 39 14.57 -9.20 15.10
N ASP A 40 15.52 -10.06 15.47
CA ASP A 40 16.45 -10.72 14.55
C ASP A 40 15.83 -12.09 14.22
N PRO A 41 15.52 -12.44 12.94
CA PRO A 41 14.90 -13.72 12.59
C PRO A 41 15.69 -14.98 13.01
N ILE A 42 16.88 -14.81 13.60
CA ILE A 42 17.78 -15.91 13.95
C ILE A 42 17.62 -16.41 15.40
N LEU A 43 16.97 -15.70 16.35
CA LEU A 43 16.96 -16.12 17.78
C LEU A 43 15.69 -15.74 18.59
N GLU A 44 14.48 -16.16 18.18
CA GLU A 44 13.27 -16.01 19.01
C GLU A 44 13.15 -17.00 20.17
N GLU A 45 13.86 -18.13 20.12
CA GLU A 45 13.97 -19.01 21.27
C GLU A 45 14.92 -18.34 22.29
N SER A 46 14.42 -17.87 23.45
CA SER A 46 15.15 -17.70 24.74
C SER A 46 15.31 -16.29 25.39
N ARG A 47 14.35 -15.34 25.37
CA ARG A 47 14.46 -14.07 26.19
C ARG A 47 13.26 -13.77 27.10
N SER A 48 13.50 -13.03 28.21
CA SER A 48 12.53 -12.72 29.28
C SER A 48 11.83 -11.36 29.12
N GLU A 49 10.66 -11.20 29.76
CA GLU A 49 9.81 -10.00 29.66
C GLU A 49 10.46 -8.70 30.17
N GLU A 50 11.26 -8.75 31.25
CA GLU A 50 11.92 -7.57 31.83
C GLU A 50 12.94 -6.93 30.89
N TRP A 51 13.68 -7.75 30.13
CA TRP A 51 14.72 -7.27 29.21
C TRP A 51 14.13 -6.43 28.06
N LEU A 52 12.92 -6.80 27.60
CA LEU A 52 12.19 -6.10 26.54
C LEU A 52 11.75 -4.69 26.98
N SER A 53 11.44 -4.51 28.27
CA SER A 53 10.99 -3.21 28.79
C SER A 53 12.12 -2.18 28.92
N GLU A 54 13.35 -2.62 29.18
CA GLU A 54 14.50 -1.73 29.39
C GLU A 54 15.07 -1.15 28.10
N HIS A 55 14.98 -1.87 26.97
CA HIS A 55 15.71 -1.52 25.75
C HIS A 55 14.86 -0.83 24.66
N TRP A 56 13.58 -0.52 24.99
CA TRP A 56 12.46 -0.11 24.11
C TRP A 56 12.68 1.05 23.11
N ARG A 57 13.78 1.81 23.20
CA ARG A 57 14.08 2.94 22.30
C ARG A 57 15.07 2.58 21.19
N GLN A 58 15.92 1.57 21.41
CA GLN A 58 17.05 1.21 20.56
C GLN A 58 16.69 0.18 19.47
N LEU A 59 15.65 -0.62 19.65
CA LEU A 59 15.11 -1.47 18.58
C LEU A 59 14.16 -0.67 17.64
N ARG A 60 13.62 0.48 18.07
CA ARG A 60 12.74 1.40 17.32
C ARG A 60 13.48 2.12 16.20
N GLU A 61 14.66 2.64 16.49
CA GLU A 61 15.52 3.29 15.49
C GLU A 61 16.06 2.28 14.46
N ASN A 62 16.30 1.02 14.87
CA ASN A 62 16.75 -0.05 13.98
C ASN A 62 15.67 -0.56 12.99
N ASP A 63 14.41 -0.81 13.41
CA ASP A 63 13.35 -1.31 12.49
C ASP A 63 13.05 -0.30 11.36
N MET A 64 13.12 1.01 11.65
CA MET A 64 13.02 2.06 10.62
C MET A 64 14.20 2.05 9.64
N GLN A 65 15.39 1.66 10.10
CA GLN A 65 16.61 1.58 9.29
C GLN A 65 16.64 0.32 8.40
N TYR A 66 15.95 -0.77 8.77
CA TYR A 66 15.94 -2.05 8.04
C TYR A 66 14.70 -2.29 7.14
N GLU A 67 13.59 -1.57 7.34
CA GLU A 67 12.41 -1.57 6.45
C GLU A 67 12.33 -0.33 5.54
N GLU A 68 13.39 0.46 5.45
CA GLU A 68 13.46 1.62 4.56
C GLU A 68 13.14 1.25 3.11
N ASP A 69 13.58 0.07 2.67
CA ASP A 69 13.31 -0.48 1.34
C ASP A 69 11.81 -0.74 1.09
N VAL A 70 11.08 -1.27 2.07
CA VAL A 70 9.63 -1.47 1.99
C VAL A 70 8.89 -0.13 2.05
N ASN A 71 9.32 0.79 2.92
CA ASN A 71 8.74 2.14 2.99
C ASN A 71 8.87 2.86 1.65
N GLN A 72 10.07 2.85 1.08
CA GLN A 72 10.34 3.45 -0.22
C GLN A 72 9.50 2.80 -1.31
N TYR A 73 9.37 1.46 -1.30
CA TYR A 73 8.50 0.74 -2.23
C TYR A 73 7.04 1.19 -2.12
N LEU A 74 6.51 1.31 -0.90
CA LEU A 74 5.12 1.75 -0.67
C LEU A 74 4.90 3.18 -1.12
N ILE A 75 5.82 4.09 -0.82
CA ILE A 75 5.75 5.50 -1.25
C ILE A 75 5.71 5.59 -2.77
N LEU A 76 6.60 4.87 -3.45
CA LEU A 76 6.63 4.86 -4.92
C LEU A 76 5.35 4.24 -5.50
N THR A 77 4.86 3.15 -4.92
CA THR A 77 3.60 2.50 -5.36
C THR A 77 2.39 3.44 -5.18
N LEU A 78 2.33 4.18 -4.08
CA LEU A 78 1.29 5.19 -3.84
C LEU A 78 1.39 6.37 -4.80
N ALA A 79 2.60 6.85 -5.07
CA ALA A 79 2.83 7.92 -6.03
C ALA A 79 2.48 7.48 -7.47
N GLU A 80 2.77 6.24 -7.83
CA GLU A 80 2.36 5.65 -9.11
C GLU A 80 0.84 5.57 -9.24
N LEU A 81 0.11 5.20 -8.17
CA LEU A 81 -1.35 5.17 -8.20
C LEU A 81 -1.96 6.57 -8.43
N ALA A 82 -1.35 7.60 -7.87
CA ALA A 82 -1.78 8.99 -8.08
C ALA A 82 -1.45 9.52 -9.49
N ASN A 83 -0.67 8.78 -10.29
CA ASN A 83 -0.30 9.17 -11.64
C ASN A 83 -1.24 8.56 -12.69
N PRO A 84 -2.04 9.36 -13.41
CA PRO A 84 -3.00 8.85 -14.38
C PRO A 84 -2.35 8.07 -15.54
N ASN A 85 -1.08 8.34 -15.86
CA ASN A 85 -0.36 7.63 -16.92
C ASN A 85 0.02 6.18 -16.52
N CYS A 86 0.05 5.87 -15.23
CA CYS A 86 0.35 4.53 -14.74
C CYS A 86 -0.89 3.62 -14.71
N LEU A 87 -2.11 4.19 -14.70
CA LEU A 87 -3.36 3.45 -14.58
C LEU A 87 -3.67 2.56 -15.79
N ALA A 88 -3.26 2.97 -17.01
CA ALA A 88 -3.50 2.19 -18.22
C ALA A 88 -2.86 0.79 -18.16
N ARG A 89 -1.61 0.71 -17.67
CA ARG A 89 -0.88 -0.55 -17.51
C ARG A 89 -1.41 -1.42 -16.37
N VAL A 90 -1.91 -0.81 -15.31
CA VAL A 90 -2.52 -1.52 -14.18
C VAL A 90 -3.80 -2.23 -14.64
N ASN A 91 -4.62 -1.57 -15.46
CA ASN A 91 -5.86 -2.16 -15.98
C ASN A 91 -5.66 -3.38 -16.89
N GLU A 92 -4.52 -3.49 -17.58
CA GLU A 92 -4.21 -4.64 -18.44
C GLU A 92 -3.90 -5.92 -17.65
N CYS A 93 -3.51 -5.78 -16.37
CA CYS A 93 -3.05 -6.89 -15.53
C CYS A 93 -3.95 -7.14 -14.31
N MET A 94 -4.91 -6.25 -14.02
CA MET A 94 -5.83 -6.43 -12.90
C MET A 94 -6.90 -7.48 -13.19
N VAL A 95 -7.12 -8.36 -12.22
CA VAL A 95 -8.20 -9.34 -12.25
C VAL A 95 -9.25 -8.94 -11.21
N SER A 96 -10.50 -9.39 -11.38
CA SER A 96 -11.55 -9.21 -10.37
C SER A 96 -11.09 -9.79 -9.02
N LEU A 97 -11.53 -9.17 -7.91
CA LEU A 97 -11.26 -9.62 -6.54
C LEU A 97 -11.67 -11.10 -6.31
N ASP A 98 -12.72 -11.54 -6.99
CA ASP A 98 -13.24 -12.91 -6.92
C ASP A 98 -12.43 -13.91 -7.74
N SER A 99 -11.57 -13.43 -8.64
CA SER A 99 -10.74 -14.26 -9.50
C SER A 99 -9.41 -14.66 -8.84
N ASP A 100 -8.83 -15.75 -9.33
CA ASP A 100 -7.52 -16.24 -8.92
C ASP A 100 -6.48 -15.89 -10.00
N VAL A 101 -5.51 -15.05 -9.64
CA VAL A 101 -4.40 -14.66 -10.53
C VAL A 101 -3.56 -15.86 -10.91
N GLY A 102 -3.48 -16.88 -10.04
CA GLY A 102 -2.79 -18.13 -10.31
C GLY A 102 -3.31 -18.83 -11.57
N GLN A 103 -4.63 -18.82 -11.79
CA GLN A 103 -5.23 -19.45 -12.98
C GLN A 103 -4.81 -18.74 -14.27
N GLN A 104 -4.70 -17.42 -14.26
CA GLN A 104 -4.23 -16.66 -15.42
C GLN A 104 -2.72 -16.83 -15.61
N ALA A 105 -1.95 -16.86 -14.52
CA ALA A 105 -0.50 -17.03 -14.57
C ALA A 105 -0.06 -18.40 -15.09
N VAL A 106 -0.87 -19.46 -14.92
CA VAL A 106 -0.59 -20.80 -15.46
C VAL A 106 -0.58 -20.81 -17.00
N GLY A 107 -1.45 -20.02 -17.63
CA GLY A 107 -1.50 -19.89 -19.09
C GLY A 107 -0.44 -18.97 -19.68
N GLU A 108 0.27 -18.21 -18.84
CA GLU A 108 1.20 -17.18 -19.29
C GLU A 108 2.63 -17.73 -19.43
N GLN A 109 3.14 -17.73 -20.65
CA GLN A 109 4.47 -18.29 -20.94
C GLN A 109 5.59 -17.31 -20.60
N GLU A 110 5.33 -16.02 -20.73
CA GLU A 110 6.32 -14.98 -20.46
C GLU A 110 6.53 -14.80 -18.95
N SER A 111 7.74 -15.11 -18.48
CA SER A 111 8.09 -14.98 -17.05
C SER A 111 7.92 -13.54 -16.54
N THR A 112 8.25 -12.56 -17.37
CA THR A 112 8.07 -11.13 -17.08
C THR A 112 6.60 -10.79 -16.84
N ARG A 113 5.71 -11.37 -17.63
CA ARG A 113 4.27 -11.11 -17.54
C ARG A 113 3.64 -11.82 -16.34
N ARG A 114 4.07 -13.05 -16.03
CA ARG A 114 3.71 -13.73 -14.77
C ARG A 114 4.12 -12.92 -13.54
N TYR A 115 5.35 -12.41 -13.51
CA TYR A 115 5.81 -11.52 -12.44
C TYR A 115 4.92 -10.28 -12.31
N GLN A 116 4.62 -9.60 -13.42
CA GLN A 116 3.78 -8.40 -13.42
C GLN A 116 2.35 -8.67 -12.95
N LEU A 117 1.73 -9.78 -13.40
CA LEU A 117 0.40 -10.21 -12.97
C LEU A 117 0.34 -10.35 -11.45
N TYR A 118 1.27 -11.09 -10.86
CA TYR A 118 1.29 -11.26 -9.41
C TYR A 118 1.57 -9.95 -8.67
N LYS A 119 2.58 -9.18 -9.08
CA LYS A 119 2.94 -7.91 -8.42
C LYS A 119 1.78 -6.92 -8.43
N ILE A 120 1.19 -6.67 -9.61
CA ILE A 120 0.14 -5.66 -9.78
C ILE A 120 -1.10 -6.02 -8.96
N ASN A 121 -1.51 -7.29 -8.96
CA ASN A 121 -2.67 -7.72 -8.17
C ASN A 121 -2.36 -7.73 -6.66
N ALA A 122 -1.12 -8.01 -6.26
CA ALA A 122 -0.70 -7.89 -4.85
C ALA A 122 -0.73 -6.44 -4.38
N ASP A 123 -0.14 -5.51 -5.15
CA ASP A 123 -0.17 -4.07 -4.89
C ASP A 123 -1.61 -3.55 -4.82
N PHE A 124 -2.46 -3.98 -5.75
CA PHE A 124 -3.88 -3.63 -5.74
C PHE A 124 -4.57 -4.11 -4.46
N LEU A 125 -4.40 -5.37 -4.07
CA LEU A 125 -4.99 -5.90 -2.84
C LEU A 125 -4.50 -5.14 -1.59
N LEU A 126 -3.20 -4.85 -1.52
CA LEU A 126 -2.62 -4.10 -0.40
C LEU A 126 -3.25 -2.70 -0.28
N LEU A 127 -3.32 -1.98 -1.41
CA LEU A 127 -3.88 -0.63 -1.47
C LEU A 127 -5.40 -0.62 -1.29
N TYR A 128 -6.11 -1.57 -1.88
CA TYR A 128 -7.55 -1.70 -1.75
C TYR A 128 -7.92 -1.98 -0.29
N LEU A 129 -7.32 -2.98 0.35
CA LEU A 129 -7.62 -3.32 1.74
C LEU A 129 -7.12 -2.25 2.72
N GLY A 130 -6.00 -1.59 2.40
CA GLY A 130 -5.37 -0.56 3.20
C GLY A 130 -6.08 0.79 3.15
N LEU A 131 -6.45 1.24 1.95
CA LEU A 131 -6.91 2.61 1.68
C LEU A 131 -8.36 2.66 1.20
N LEU A 132 -8.75 1.85 0.23
CA LEU A 132 -10.01 2.09 -0.52
C LEU A 132 -11.22 1.32 0.04
N GLY A 133 -10.99 0.17 0.65
CA GLY A 133 -12.03 -0.73 1.13
C GLY A 133 -12.84 -0.13 2.28
N SER A 134 -14.17 -0.22 2.13
CA SER A 134 -15.16 0.20 3.14
C SER A 134 -15.72 -0.98 3.95
N GLY A 135 -15.31 -2.21 3.64
CA GLY A 135 -15.90 -3.44 4.19
C GLY A 135 -15.50 -3.74 5.64
N PRO A 136 -16.33 -4.51 6.37
CA PRO A 136 -16.03 -4.95 7.73
C PRO A 136 -14.71 -5.74 7.77
N ARG A 137 -13.90 -5.51 8.82
CA ARG A 137 -12.57 -6.13 9.04
C ARG A 137 -12.55 -7.66 8.86
N THR A 138 -13.69 -8.32 9.02
CA THR A 138 -13.90 -9.77 9.06
C THR A 138 -13.95 -10.46 7.69
N GLN A 139 -14.11 -9.75 6.57
CA GLN A 139 -13.92 -10.33 5.23
C GLN A 139 -12.43 -10.32 4.80
N GLY A 140 -11.54 -9.75 5.61
CA GLY A 140 -10.14 -9.48 5.26
C GLY A 140 -9.25 -10.72 5.14
N ASP A 141 -9.49 -11.77 5.91
CA ASP A 141 -8.51 -12.86 6.07
C ASP A 141 -8.26 -13.63 4.77
N ALA A 142 -9.31 -13.98 4.02
CA ALA A 142 -9.15 -14.65 2.73
C ALA A 142 -8.43 -13.77 1.68
N TYR A 143 -8.59 -12.44 1.75
CA TYR A 143 -7.88 -11.51 0.88
C TYR A 143 -6.45 -11.21 1.36
N PHE A 144 -6.18 -11.36 2.66
CA PHE A 144 -4.83 -11.31 3.21
C PHE A 144 -4.03 -12.47 2.69
N ASP A 145 -4.55 -13.70 2.78
CA ASP A 145 -3.86 -14.88 2.27
C ASP A 145 -3.59 -14.76 0.75
N LYS A 146 -4.57 -14.27 -0.02
CA LYS A 146 -4.37 -13.98 -1.45
C LYS A 146 -3.24 -12.98 -1.68
N GLY A 147 -3.24 -11.85 -0.96
CA GLY A 147 -2.20 -10.82 -1.08
C GLY A 147 -0.81 -11.33 -0.73
N GLN A 148 -0.69 -12.14 0.33
CA GLN A 148 0.55 -12.83 0.71
C GLN A 148 1.03 -13.75 -0.42
N CYS A 149 0.16 -14.65 -0.89
CA CYS A 149 0.50 -15.59 -1.95
C CYS A 149 0.93 -14.89 -3.25
N TYR A 150 0.29 -13.77 -3.61
CA TYR A 150 0.65 -13.02 -4.81
C TYR A 150 2.02 -12.34 -4.66
N TYR A 151 2.33 -11.71 -3.52
CA TYR A 151 3.66 -11.15 -3.30
C TYR A 151 4.75 -12.23 -3.26
N PHE A 152 4.49 -13.37 -2.61
CA PHE A 152 5.41 -14.52 -2.61
C PHE A 152 5.68 -15.03 -4.02
N SER A 153 4.62 -15.17 -4.82
CA SER A 153 4.69 -15.62 -6.20
C SER A 153 5.43 -14.62 -7.09
N ALA A 154 5.20 -13.32 -6.90
CA ALA A 154 5.94 -12.26 -7.59
C ALA A 154 7.44 -12.32 -7.24
N ALA A 155 7.78 -12.49 -5.96
CA ALA A 155 9.17 -12.60 -5.51
C ALA A 155 9.86 -13.83 -6.13
N THR A 156 9.20 -14.97 -6.13
CA THR A 156 9.73 -16.23 -6.69
C THR A 156 9.96 -16.12 -8.21
N ASN A 157 8.99 -15.55 -8.95
CA ASN A 157 9.14 -15.33 -10.39
C ASN A 157 10.28 -14.34 -10.68
N LEU A 158 10.38 -13.26 -9.91
CA LEU A 158 11.47 -12.29 -10.06
C LEU A 158 12.84 -12.91 -9.80
N LYS A 159 12.96 -13.76 -8.77
CA LYS A 159 14.20 -14.50 -8.49
C LYS A 159 14.57 -15.43 -9.63
N GLY A 160 13.61 -16.17 -10.17
CA GLY A 160 13.81 -17.03 -11.34
C GLY A 160 14.31 -16.26 -12.56
N MET A 161 13.71 -15.09 -12.84
CA MET A 161 14.12 -14.23 -13.95
C MET A 161 15.51 -13.61 -13.78
N LYS A 162 15.88 -13.25 -12.54
CA LYS A 162 17.17 -12.61 -12.22
C LYS A 162 18.28 -13.61 -11.93
N GLY A 163 17.98 -14.91 -11.88
CA GLY A 163 18.94 -15.96 -11.50
C GLY A 163 19.33 -15.93 -10.01
N GLY A 164 18.52 -15.32 -9.14
CA GLY A 164 18.83 -15.18 -7.72
C GLY A 164 18.08 -14.07 -6.99
N ARG A 165 18.46 -13.81 -5.74
CA ARG A 165 17.88 -12.73 -4.92
C ARG A 165 18.24 -11.35 -5.49
N SER A 166 17.34 -10.41 -5.28
CA SER A 166 17.49 -8.98 -5.60
C SER A 166 16.82 -8.15 -4.51
N ALA A 167 17.22 -6.88 -4.37
CA ALA A 167 16.60 -5.97 -3.40
C ALA A 167 15.06 -5.93 -3.55
N LEU A 168 14.56 -5.85 -4.79
CA LEU A 168 13.13 -5.85 -5.05
C LEU A 168 12.47 -7.19 -4.68
N SER A 169 13.10 -8.34 -4.98
CA SER A 169 12.52 -9.63 -4.56
C SER A 169 12.50 -9.78 -3.04
N ASP A 170 13.48 -9.21 -2.33
CA ASP A 170 13.53 -9.23 -0.86
C ASP A 170 12.41 -8.36 -0.27
N VAL A 171 12.15 -7.19 -0.85
CA VAL A 171 11.01 -6.33 -0.50
C VAL A 171 9.68 -7.07 -0.71
N LEU A 172 9.50 -7.75 -1.85
CA LEU A 172 8.27 -8.51 -2.13
C LEU A 172 8.08 -9.67 -1.13
N GLU A 173 9.16 -10.34 -0.70
CA GLU A 173 9.07 -11.35 0.37
C GLU A 173 8.71 -10.73 1.73
N LYS A 174 9.30 -9.59 2.09
CA LYS A 174 8.93 -8.86 3.31
C LYS A 174 7.45 -8.48 3.30
N LEU A 175 6.96 -7.95 2.18
CA LEU A 175 5.54 -7.61 1.97
C LEU A 175 4.64 -8.84 2.06
N SER A 176 5.06 -9.98 1.50
CA SER A 176 4.35 -11.24 1.64
C SER A 176 4.24 -11.67 3.10
N THR A 177 5.35 -11.77 3.83
CA THR A 177 5.34 -12.30 5.21
C THR A 177 4.59 -11.37 6.18
N ARG A 178 4.56 -10.06 5.90
CA ARG A 178 3.99 -9.03 6.78
C ARG A 178 2.80 -8.31 6.16
N PHE A 179 2.09 -8.93 5.23
CA PHE A 179 1.03 -8.28 4.44
C PHE A 179 -0.03 -7.59 5.31
N SER A 180 -0.56 -8.28 6.32
CA SER A 180 -1.58 -7.75 7.23
C SER A 180 -1.08 -6.53 8.03
N ARG A 181 0.21 -6.50 8.41
CA ARG A 181 0.86 -5.36 9.08
C ARG A 181 0.83 -4.15 8.17
N TYR A 182 1.23 -4.28 6.90
CA TYR A 182 1.25 -3.15 5.97
C TYR A 182 -0.15 -2.67 5.57
N VAL A 183 -1.13 -3.58 5.45
CA VAL A 183 -2.54 -3.18 5.31
C VAL A 183 -2.99 -2.31 6.49
N ASN A 184 -2.65 -2.70 7.72
CA ASN A 184 -3.03 -1.94 8.91
C ASN A 184 -2.33 -0.59 8.99
N ILE A 185 -1.04 -0.50 8.61
CA ILE A 185 -0.32 0.78 8.52
C ILE A 185 -1.02 1.72 7.54
N LEU A 186 -1.39 1.23 6.35
CA LEU A 186 -2.11 2.03 5.36
C LEU A 186 -3.49 2.47 5.86
N ARG A 187 -4.23 1.61 6.58
CA ARG A 187 -5.52 1.98 7.21
C ARG A 187 -5.36 3.07 8.24
N LEU A 188 -4.35 2.96 9.10
CA LEU A 188 -4.03 3.98 10.10
C LEU A 188 -3.68 5.29 9.40
N MET A 189 -2.87 5.24 8.35
CA MET A 189 -2.50 6.41 7.56
C MET A 189 -3.75 7.10 7.03
N LYS A 190 -4.64 6.35 6.36
CA LYS A 190 -5.93 6.86 5.88
C LYS A 190 -6.79 7.51 6.98
N ASN A 191 -6.86 6.90 8.15
CA ASN A 191 -7.81 7.32 9.19
C ASN A 191 -7.30 8.48 10.04
N ARG A 192 -5.97 8.63 10.20
CA ARG A 192 -5.35 9.67 11.03
C ARG A 192 -5.17 10.99 10.29
N SER A 193 -4.92 10.93 8.99
CA SER A 193 -4.65 12.12 8.21
C SER A 193 -5.96 12.79 7.80
N GLU A 194 -6.07 14.10 8.03
CA GLU A 194 -7.17 14.92 7.50
C GLU A 194 -6.99 15.17 6.00
N ASN A 195 -6.79 14.09 5.23
CA ASN A 195 -6.41 14.17 3.83
C ASN A 195 -7.46 13.53 2.92
N TYR A 196 -7.21 13.60 1.60
CA TYR A 196 -8.10 13.18 0.53
C TYR A 196 -8.70 11.77 0.71
N PHE A 197 -7.93 10.82 1.27
CA PHE A 197 -8.39 9.44 1.45
C PHE A 197 -9.38 9.27 2.62
N SER A 198 -9.33 10.16 3.62
CA SER A 198 -10.31 10.21 4.71
C SER A 198 -11.64 10.86 4.29
N PHE A 199 -11.64 11.64 3.19
CA PHE A 199 -12.82 12.36 2.70
C PHE A 199 -13.94 11.40 2.33
N TYR A 200 -13.61 10.29 1.65
CA TYR A 200 -14.59 9.27 1.23
C TYR A 200 -15.21 8.51 2.42
N SER A 201 -14.48 8.35 3.53
CA SER A 201 -15.00 7.67 4.73
C SER A 201 -15.74 8.61 5.68
N ARG A 202 -15.47 9.93 5.63
CA ARG A 202 -16.08 10.95 6.49
C ARG A 202 -17.36 11.57 5.89
N ILE A 203 -17.58 11.42 4.60
CA ILE A 203 -18.76 11.95 3.91
C ILE A 203 -19.74 10.82 3.66
N SER A 204 -20.97 10.96 4.17
CA SER A 204 -22.04 10.00 3.93
C SER A 204 -22.31 9.85 2.43
N GLN A 205 -22.72 8.66 1.99
CA GLN A 205 -23.03 8.38 0.59
C GLN A 205 -23.97 9.45 -0.01
N ASP A 206 -25.00 9.85 0.74
CA ASP A 206 -25.93 10.92 0.36
C ASP A 206 -25.25 12.26 0.04
N LYS A 207 -24.17 12.61 0.74
CA LYS A 207 -23.44 13.86 0.50
C LYS A 207 -22.51 13.73 -0.70
N LEU A 208 -21.93 12.55 -0.95
CA LEU A 208 -21.15 12.27 -2.16
C LEU A 208 -22.03 12.29 -3.41
N ASP A 209 -23.22 11.70 -3.35
CA ASP A 209 -24.17 11.69 -4.46
C ASP A 209 -24.66 13.11 -4.80
N ARG A 210 -24.90 13.94 -3.78
CA ARG A 210 -25.21 15.37 -3.96
C ARG A 210 -24.05 16.14 -4.58
N LEU A 211 -22.83 15.92 -4.10
CA LEU A 211 -21.63 16.56 -4.66
C LEU A 211 -21.43 16.16 -6.12
N GLY A 212 -21.60 14.87 -6.46
CA GLY A 212 -21.53 14.37 -7.83
C GLY A 212 -22.60 14.99 -8.73
N ALA A 213 -23.84 15.12 -8.26
CA ALA A 213 -24.92 15.79 -8.98
C ALA A 213 -24.62 17.29 -9.21
N ASP A 214 -24.06 17.98 -8.22
CA ASP A 214 -23.74 19.41 -8.34
C ASP A 214 -22.54 19.65 -9.27
N LEU A 215 -21.50 18.82 -9.21
CA LEU A 215 -20.37 18.87 -10.16
C LEU A 215 -20.83 18.58 -11.59
N THR A 216 -21.75 17.62 -11.75
CA THR A 216 -22.33 17.29 -13.06
C THR A 216 -23.17 18.46 -13.59
N ARG A 217 -23.95 19.15 -12.73
CA ARG A 217 -24.68 20.37 -13.11
C ARG A 217 -23.76 21.53 -13.48
N GLN A 218 -22.64 21.69 -12.80
CA GLN A 218 -21.67 22.74 -13.12
C GLN A 218 -20.94 22.47 -14.45
N LEU A 219 -20.62 21.21 -14.75
CA LEU A 219 -20.05 20.79 -16.03
C LEU A 219 -21.06 20.87 -17.20
N HIS A 220 -22.37 20.75 -16.91
CA HIS A 220 -23.46 20.87 -17.87
C HIS A 220 -24.26 22.19 -17.72
N GLY A 221 -23.68 23.22 -17.08
CA GLY A 221 -24.26 24.57 -16.96
C GLY A 221 -24.27 25.29 -18.32
N PRO A 222 -25.21 26.23 -18.55
CA PRO A 222 -25.90 26.39 -19.82
C PRO A 222 -24.99 26.91 -20.94
N GLY A 223 -24.60 26.00 -21.83
CA GLY A 223 -24.08 26.37 -23.15
C GLY A 223 -25.20 26.79 -24.09
N LYS A 224 -25.35 28.11 -24.27
CA LYS A 224 -25.90 28.81 -25.46
C LYS A 224 -27.38 28.60 -25.79
N ALA A 225 -28.20 29.59 -25.44
CA ALA A 225 -29.26 30.09 -26.32
C ALA A 225 -28.70 31.23 -27.18
#